data_AF-A0A519BES6-F1
#
_entry.id   AF-A0A519BES6-F1
#
_cell.length_a   1.000
_cell.length_b   1.000
_cell.length_c   1.000
_cell.angle_alpha   90.00
_cell.angle_beta   90.00
_cell.angle_gamma   90.00
#
_symmetry.space_group_name_H-M   'P 1'
#
loop_
_entity.id
_entity.type
_entity.pdbx_description
1 polymer ?
#
loop_
_entity_poly.entity_id
_entity_poly.type
_entity_poly.pdbx_seq_one_letter_code
_entity_poly.pdbx_strand_id
1 'polypeptide(L)' 'MTEKKDKKDKKQVYIGVKLTRDEFGEIKKMQEEAAENGLRLTIKEILDRAFEIGLEEAEKELEEERKKRDKTKKETGKKR' A
#
# COMPACT_ATOMS: atom_id res chain seq x y z
N MET A 1 -11.55 36.73 -13.45
CA MET A 1 -11.48 35.26 -13.63
C MET A 1 -10.67 34.71 -12.48
N THR A 2 -11.29 33.97 -11.57
CA THR A 2 -10.65 33.51 -10.33
C THR A 2 -9.95 32.18 -10.59
N GLU A 3 -8.62 32.20 -10.68
CA GLU A 3 -7.80 30.99 -10.62
C GLU A 3 -8.01 30.33 -9.26
N LYS A 4 -8.80 29.25 -9.22
CA LYS A 4 -8.83 28.33 -8.09
C LYS A 4 -7.48 27.62 -8.05
N LYS A 5 -6.54 28.14 -7.27
CA LYS A 5 -5.37 27.39 -6.84
C LYS A 5 -5.85 26.26 -5.94
N ASP A 6 -6.03 25.07 -6.53
CA ASP A 6 -6.14 23.83 -5.79
C ASP A 6 -4.91 23.69 -4.88
N LYS A 7 -5.10 23.94 -3.58
CA LYS A 7 -4.14 23.57 -2.55
C LYS A 7 -4.10 22.03 -2.53
N LYS A 8 -3.26 21.43 -3.38
CA LYS A 8 -2.93 20.01 -3.27
C LYS A 8 -2.30 19.77 -1.89
N ASP A 9 -3.04 19.08 -1.04
CA ASP A 9 -2.53 18.56 0.22
C ASP A 9 -1.29 17.70 -0.06
N LYS A 10 -0.12 18.13 0.43
CA LYS A 10 1.18 17.52 0.10
C LYS A 10 1.37 16.10 0.68
N LYS A 11 0.35 15.55 1.34
CA LYS A 11 0.37 14.24 2.01
C LYS A 11 -0.45 13.17 1.28
N GLN A 12 -1.21 13.53 0.25
CA GLN A 12 -2.04 12.59 -0.49
C GLN A 12 -1.45 12.31 -1.87
N VAL A 13 -1.25 11.03 -2.18
CA VAL A 13 -0.87 10.57 -3.51
C VAL A 13 -2.11 10.04 -4.20
N TYR A 14 -2.32 10.45 -5.44
CA TYR A 14 -3.40 9.94 -6.28
C TYR A 14 -2.81 8.94 -7.27
N ILE A 15 -3.39 7.74 -7.30
CA ILE A 15 -2.94 6.65 -8.17
C ILE A 15 -4.14 6.18 -9.00
N GLY A 16 -3.93 6.02 -10.30
CA GLY A 16 -4.88 5.36 -11.19
C GLY A 16 -4.52 3.89 -11.30
N VAL A 17 -5.39 3.00 -10.84
CA VAL A 17 -5.23 1.55 -10.96
C VAL A 17 -6.11 1.06 -12.10
N LYS A 18 -5.52 0.29 -13.03
CA LYS A 18 -6.27 -0.43 -14.06
C LYS A 18 -6.47 -1.85 -13.58
N LEU A 19 -7.72 -2.26 -13.48
CA LEU A 19 -8.12 -3.61 -13.10
C LEU A 19 -8.75 -4.29 -14.30
N THR A 20 -8.49 -5.58 -14.45
CA THR A 20 -9.24 -6.48 -15.31
C THR A 20 -10.66 -6.66 -14.77
N ARG A 21 -11.54 -7.24 -15.60
CA ARG A 21 -12.91 -7.55 -15.17
C ARG A 21 -12.94 -8.55 -14.02
N ASP A 22 -12.02 -9.51 -14.04
CA ASP A 22 -11.96 -10.56 -13.03
C ASP A 22 -11.48 -9.99 -11.69
N GLU A 23 -10.38 -9.21 -11.69
CA GLU A 23 -9.88 -8.53 -10.47
C GLU A 23 -10.93 -7.59 -9.88
N PHE A 24 -11.63 -6.82 -10.72
CA PHE A 24 -12.72 -5.97 -10.24
C PHE A 24 -13.90 -6.78 -9.68
N GLY A 25 -14.18 -7.94 -10.28
CA GLY A 25 -15.19 -8.89 -9.81
C GLY A 25 -14.88 -9.43 -8.42
N GLU A 26 -13.61 -9.76 -8.15
CA GLU A 26 -13.16 -10.20 -6.83
C GLU A 26 -13.31 -9.11 -5.76
N ILE A 27 -12.92 -7.86 -6.08
CA ILE A 27 -13.10 -6.73 -5.17
C ILE A 27 -14.58 -6.50 -4.85
N LYS A 28 -15.46 -6.66 -5.84
CA LYS A 28 -16.91 -6.57 -5.61
C LYS A 28 -17.42 -7.67 -4.69
N LYS A 29 -16.97 -8.91 -4.86
CA LYS A 29 -17.34 -10.01 -3.96
C LYS A 29 -16.91 -9.72 -2.52
N MET A 30 -15.68 -9.23 -2.33
CA MET A 30 -15.21 -8.81 -1.00
C MET A 30 -16.08 -7.69 -0.41
N GLN A 31 -16.53 -6.75 -1.26
CA GLN A 31 -17.45 -5.69 -0.85
C GLN A 31 -18.81 -6.25 -0.40
N GLU A 32 -19.36 -7.21 -1.13
CA GLU A 32 -20.62 -7.89 -0.81
C GLU A 32 -20.51 -8.70 0.49
N GLU A 33 -19.46 -9.52 0.63
CA GLU A 33 -19.17 -10.29 1.84
C GLU A 33 -18.97 -9.39 3.07
N ALA A 34 -18.27 -8.26 2.91
CA ALA A 34 -18.13 -7.29 3.99
C ALA A 34 -19.51 -6.72 4.39
N ALA A 35 -20.35 -6.38 3.41
CA ALA A 35 -21.68 -5.86 3.68
C ALA A 35 -22.60 -6.89 4.37
N GLU A 36 -22.50 -8.17 3.99
CA GLU A 36 -23.20 -9.27 4.68
C GLU A 36 -22.76 -9.40 6.14
N ASN A 37 -21.48 -9.15 6.43
CA ASN A 37 -20.94 -9.10 7.78
C ASN A 37 -21.22 -7.75 8.51
N GLY A 38 -22.07 -6.89 7.95
CA GLY A 38 -22.45 -5.60 8.53
C GLY A 38 -21.43 -4.47 8.33
N LEU A 39 -20.36 -4.72 7.57
CA LEU A 39 -19.32 -3.75 7.24
C LEU A 39 -19.57 -3.15 5.86
N ARG A 40 -20.06 -1.91 5.81
CA ARG A 40 -20.18 -1.17 4.55
C ARG A 40 -18.83 -0.57 4.17
N LEU A 41 -18.10 -1.26 3.29
CA LEU A 41 -16.86 -0.76 2.72
C LEU A 41 -17.10 -0.26 1.30
N THR A 42 -16.40 0.81 0.93
CA THR A 42 -16.28 1.27 -0.46
C THR A 42 -15.11 0.58 -1.15
N ILE A 43 -15.15 0.48 -2.47
CA ILE A 43 -14.05 -0.06 -3.29
C ILE A 43 -12.73 0.67 -2.98
N LYS A 44 -12.79 1.99 -2.75
CA LYS A 44 -11.63 2.79 -2.36
C LYS A 44 -11.04 2.32 -1.03
N GLU A 45 -11.86 2.09 -0.01
CA GLU A 45 -11.38 1.63 1.30
C GLU A 45 -10.78 0.21 1.23
N ILE A 46 -11.35 -0.66 0.39
CA ILE A 46 -10.80 -2.00 0.15
C ILE A 46 -9.41 -1.88 -0.49
N LEU A 47 -9.27 -1.04 -1.52
CA LEU A 47 -7.98 -0.80 -2.19
C LEU A 47 -6.97 -0.13 -1.26
N ASP A 48 -7.37 0.89 -0.50
CA ASP A 48 -6.51 1.59 0.44
C ASP A 48 -5.92 0.60 1.46
N ARG A 49 -6.74 -0.31 2.03
CA ARG A 49 -6.26 -1.37 2.94
C ARG A 49 -5.32 -2.35 2.26
N ALA A 50 -5.61 -2.75 1.02
CA ALA A 50 -4.73 -3.65 0.27
C ALA A 50 -3.35 -2.99 0.03
N PHE A 51 -3.33 -1.70 -0.28
CA PHE A 51 -2.08 -0.94 -0.41
C PHE A 51 -1.33 -0.82 0.91
N GLU A 52 -2.03 -0.56 2.02
CA GLU A 52 -1.41 -0.52 3.36
C GLU A 52 -0.71 -1.84 3.69
N ILE A 53 -1.38 -2.98 3.49
CA ILE A 53 -0.80 -4.31 3.72
C ILE A 53 0.44 -4.52 2.85
N GLY A 54 0.36 -4.21 1.55
CA GLY A 54 1.50 -4.37 0.64
C GLY A 54 2.70 -3.47 1.02
N LEU A 55 2.44 -2.27 1.53
CA LEU A 55 3.51 -1.38 2.03
C LEU A 55 4.15 -1.92 3.30
N GLU A 56 3.37 -2.45 4.25
CA GLU A 56 3.90 -3.05 5.47
C GLU A 56 4.78 -4.28 5.18
N GLU A 57 4.38 -5.10 4.21
CA GLU A 57 5.19 -6.25 3.75
C GLU A 57 6.51 -5.79 3.11
N ALA A 58 6.45 -4.78 2.24
CA ALA A 58 7.64 -4.21 1.61
C ALA A 58 8.59 -3.57 2.65
N GLU A 59 8.07 -2.91 3.69
CA GLU A 59 8.88 -2.35 4.77
C GLU A 59 9.59 -3.45 5.57
N LYS A 60 8.91 -4.56 5.87
CA LYS A 60 9.52 -5.71 6.54
C LYS A 60 10.66 -6.30 5.71
N GLU A 61 10.46 -6.47 4.41
CA GLU A 61 11.50 -7.00 3.51
C GLU A 61 12.72 -6.06 3.45
N LEU A 62 12.48 -4.74 3.36
CA LEU A 62 13.54 -3.73 3.41
C LEU A 62 14.28 -3.73 4.75
N GLU A 63 13.58 -3.94 5.87
CA GLU A 63 14.21 -4.04 7.19
C GLU A 63 15.11 -5.28 7.28
N GLU A 64 14.67 -6.42 6.76
CA GLU A 64 15.49 -7.63 6.68
C GLU A 64 16.71 -7.45 5.78
N GLU A 65 16.57 -6.79 4.63
CA GLU A 65 17.71 -6.44 3.78
C GLU A 65 18.70 -5.53 4.51
N ARG A 66 18.23 -4.50 5.22
CA ARG A 66 19.09 -3.61 6.00
C ARG A 66 19.84 -4.38 7.08
N LYS A 67 19.15 -5.27 7.82
CA LYS A 67 19.78 -6.16 8.81
C LYS A 67 20.85 -7.06 8.18
N LYS A 68 20.62 -7.59 6.97
CA LYS A 68 21.62 -8.39 6.24
C LYS A 68 22.84 -7.55 5.87
N ARG A 69 22.66 -6.33 5.36
CA ARG A 69 23.75 -5.39 5.00
C ARG A 69 24.58 -4.95 6.21
N ASP A 70 23.95 -4.73 7.37
CA ASP A 70 24.67 -4.36 8.59
C ASP A 70 25.50 -5.53 9.16
N LYS A 71 25.01 -6.77 9.05
CA LYS A 71 25.79 -7.96 9.42
C LYS A 71 27.04 -8.13 8.53
N THR A 72 26.91 -7.92 7.22
CA THR A 72 28.05 -8.00 6.28
C THR A 72 29.10 -6.91 6.56
N LYS A 73 28.68 -5.70 6.92
CA LYS A 73 29.61 -4.62 7.33
C LYS A 73 30.34 -4.94 8.64
N LYS A 74 29.68 -5.58 9.61
CA LYS A 74 30.32 -6.00 10.87
C LYS A 74 31.36 -7.11 10.67
N GLU A 75 31.10 -8.09 9.81
CA GLU A 75 32.08 -9.14 9.52
C GLU A 75 33.30 -8.65 8.73
N THR A 76 33.08 -7.72 7.79
CA THR A 76 34.19 -7.12 7.00
C THR A 76 35.01 -6.11 7.80
N GLY A 77 34.42 -5.41 8.77
CA GLY A 77 35.12 -4.49 9.67
C GLY A 77 35.94 -5.15 10.77
N LYS A 78 35.68 -6.42 11.11
CA LYS A 78 36.40 -7.18 12.16
C LYS A 78 37.65 -7.93 11.65
N LYS A 79 37.93 -7.87 10.34
CA LYS A 79 39.12 -8.47 9.71
C LYS A 79 40.29 -7.48 9.53
N ARG A 80 40.30 -6.35 10.26
CA ARG A 80 41.44 -5.41 10.32
C ARG A 80 41.98 -5.32 11.74
#